data_AF-I7KYY7-F1
#
_entry.id   AF-I7KYY7-F1
#
_cell.length_a   1.000
_cell.length_b   1.000
_cell.length_c   1.000
_cell.angle_alpha   90.00
_cell.angle_beta   90.00
_cell.angle_gamma   90.00
#
_symmetry.space_group_name_H-M   'P 1'
#
loop_
_entity.id
_entity.type
_entity.pdbx_description
1 polymer ?
#
loop_
_entity_poly.entity_id
_entity_poly.type
_entity_poly.pdbx_seq_one_letter_code
_entity_poly.pdbx_strand_id
1 'polypeptide(L)'
;MSTVAGHYTPPPGDLLTGLYGAFFEPARAGSAAFFQVSPLSFFALLRRGSTGISARDARLLAFFALAAALVVLAYARSLPGMSADPGFVPDMRYLSPAYLPLLVIGVYALKHAGLDADGVGEALRTLCWLAVIDLPLIYVVLQVVAGNNPAGQVAFITTLTSVFLAGAAALYAAVLARHASPRLLAYAVPVLMLFSLAWLAVVDFRFATSCWEGYHFWIPVVEYIWYIQYTIFPL
;
A
#
# COMPACT_ATOMS: atom_id res chain seq x y z
N MET A 1 11.59 -9.26 29.48
CA MET A 1 12.74 -8.69 28.74
C MET A 1 13.06 -9.42 27.44
N SER A 2 12.59 -10.66 27.19
CA SER A 2 12.83 -11.38 25.92
C SER A 2 11.90 -10.98 24.76
N THR A 3 10.70 -10.47 25.03
CA THR A 3 9.72 -10.06 23.99
C THR A 3 10.06 -8.74 23.30
N VAL A 4 10.63 -7.79 24.03
CA VAL A 4 11.05 -6.49 23.46
C VAL A 4 12.27 -6.67 22.56
N ALA A 5 13.25 -7.48 22.97
CA ALA A 5 14.44 -7.78 22.17
C ALA A 5 14.08 -8.49 20.84
N GLY A 6 13.00 -9.27 20.81
CA GLY A 6 12.48 -9.91 19.59
C GLY A 6 11.93 -8.93 18.55
N HIS A 7 11.44 -7.76 18.96
CA HIS A 7 10.95 -6.72 18.04
C HIS A 7 12.07 -5.88 17.40
N TYR A 8 13.24 -5.80 18.05
CA TYR A 8 14.40 -5.05 17.57
C TYR A 8 15.51 -5.93 16.98
N THR A 9 15.31 -7.25 16.98
CA THR A 9 16.24 -8.16 16.30
C THR A 9 15.80 -8.31 14.85
N PRO A 10 16.64 -7.91 13.86
CA PRO A 10 16.35 -8.13 12.46
C PRO A 10 16.06 -9.62 12.24
N PRO A 11 14.94 -9.98 11.60
CA PRO A 11 14.72 -11.37 11.23
C PRO A 11 15.88 -11.82 10.32
N PRO A 12 16.48 -13.00 10.57
CA PRO A 12 17.54 -13.50 9.71
C PRO A 12 16.98 -13.70 8.30
N GLY A 13 17.45 -12.90 7.35
CA GLY A 13 16.97 -12.96 5.96
C GLY A 13 17.87 -12.18 5.02
N ASP A 14 18.09 -12.75 3.83
CA ASP A 14 18.80 -12.07 2.74
C ASP A 14 18.02 -10.83 2.25
N LEU A 15 18.74 -9.87 1.66
CA LEU A 15 18.19 -8.63 1.10
C LEU A 15 16.94 -8.86 0.23
N LEU A 16 16.91 -9.93 -0.57
CA LEU A 16 15.77 -10.29 -1.42
C LEU A 16 14.51 -10.61 -0.61
N THR A 17 14.66 -11.38 0.48
CA THR A 17 13.56 -11.70 1.40
C THR A 17 13.06 -10.46 2.12
N GLY A 18 13.97 -9.56 2.49
CA GLY A 18 13.64 -8.27 3.07
C GLY A 18 12.87 -7.36 2.10
N LEU A 19 13.30 -7.26 0.84
CA LEU A 19 12.59 -6.51 -0.21
C LEU A 19 11.20 -7.12 -0.49
N TYR A 20 11.10 -8.44 -0.59
CA TYR A 20 9.81 -9.10 -0.75
C TYR A 20 8.85 -8.76 0.42
N GLY A 21 9.35 -8.82 1.66
CA GLY A 21 8.60 -8.39 2.84
C GLY A 21 8.09 -6.96 2.73
N ALA A 22 8.98 -6.01 2.41
CA ALA A 22 8.64 -4.59 2.30
C ALA A 22 7.64 -4.27 1.18
N PHE A 23 7.67 -5.00 0.06
CA PHE A 23 6.81 -4.69 -1.08
C PHE A 23 5.50 -5.50 -1.12
N PHE A 24 5.48 -6.72 -0.57
CA PHE A 24 4.37 -7.67 -0.73
C PHE A 24 3.88 -8.35 0.55
N GLU A 25 4.71 -8.54 1.58
CA GLU A 25 4.36 -9.40 2.73
C GLU A 25 4.45 -8.67 4.08
N PRO A 26 3.36 -7.99 4.51
CA PRO A 26 3.37 -7.13 5.69
C PRO A 26 3.52 -7.91 7.00
N ALA A 27 2.96 -9.13 7.06
CA ALA A 27 2.99 -9.97 8.26
C ALA A 27 4.41 -10.43 8.65
N ARG A 28 5.31 -10.57 7.67
CA ARG A 28 6.71 -10.95 7.90
C ARG A 28 7.59 -9.75 8.25
N ALA A 29 7.25 -8.58 7.73
CA ALA A 29 8.01 -7.35 7.93
C ALA A 29 7.57 -6.55 9.17
N GLY A 30 6.46 -6.93 9.81
CA GLY A 30 5.90 -6.16 10.93
C GLY A 30 5.50 -4.72 10.55
N SER A 31 5.24 -4.47 9.27
CA SER A 31 4.92 -3.17 8.69
C SER A 31 4.08 -3.36 7.42
N ALA A 32 3.37 -2.34 6.92
CA ALA A 32 2.57 -2.53 5.71
C ALA A 32 3.42 -2.76 4.45
N ALA A 33 2.91 -3.57 3.54
CA ALA A 33 3.53 -3.78 2.25
C ALA A 33 3.33 -2.55 1.34
N PHE A 34 4.38 -2.17 0.61
CA PHE A 34 4.37 -0.99 -0.24
C PHE A 34 3.23 -1.01 -1.27
N PHE A 35 3.02 -2.12 -1.97
CA PHE A 35 1.95 -2.23 -2.98
C PHE A 35 0.56 -2.43 -2.37
N GLN A 36 0.48 -2.70 -1.07
CA GLN A 36 -0.80 -2.71 -0.38
C GLN A 36 -1.28 -1.30 -0.09
N VAL A 37 -0.36 -0.38 0.24
CA VAL A 37 -0.69 1.03 0.49
C VAL A 37 -0.74 1.83 -0.81
N SER A 38 0.13 1.53 -1.76
CA SER A 38 0.20 2.21 -3.06
C SER A 38 0.24 1.21 -4.22
N PRO A 39 -0.87 0.53 -4.54
CA PRO A 39 -0.93 -0.48 -5.59
C PRO A 39 -0.63 0.11 -6.97
N LEU A 40 -0.98 1.38 -7.20
CA LEU A 40 -0.70 2.04 -8.48
C LEU A 40 0.80 2.18 -8.75
N SER A 41 1.62 2.29 -7.71
CA SER A 41 3.07 2.32 -7.84
C SER A 41 3.64 1.04 -8.47
N PHE A 42 2.90 -0.08 -8.43
CA PHE A 42 3.32 -1.32 -9.07
C PHE A 42 3.43 -1.17 -10.60
N PHE A 43 2.55 -0.39 -11.23
CA PHE A 43 2.60 -0.15 -12.68
C PHE A 43 3.86 0.61 -13.10
N ALA A 44 4.51 1.34 -12.18
CA ALA A 44 5.81 1.96 -12.45
C ALA A 44 6.88 0.92 -12.78
N LEU A 45 6.83 -0.26 -12.14
CA LEU A 45 7.78 -1.36 -12.37
C LEU A 45 7.53 -2.09 -13.70
N LEU A 46 6.26 -2.15 -14.13
CA LEU A 46 5.87 -2.85 -15.36
C LEU A 46 6.13 -2.03 -16.62
N ARG A 47 6.42 -0.74 -16.47
CA ARG A 47 6.56 0.19 -17.57
C ARG A 47 7.85 -0.04 -18.35
N ARG A 48 7.76 -0.06 -19.68
CA ARG A 48 8.92 -0.06 -20.60
C ARG A 48 8.84 1.18 -21.51
N GLY A 49 9.96 1.89 -21.71
CA GLY A 49 10.05 3.01 -22.67
C GLY A 49 10.00 4.42 -22.07
N SER A 50 9.75 5.45 -22.91
CA SER A 50 9.66 6.85 -22.46
C SER A 50 8.29 7.13 -21.82
N THR A 51 8.26 7.99 -20.80
CA THR A 51 7.07 8.20 -19.95
C THR A 51 6.05 9.18 -20.55
N GLY A 52 6.42 9.93 -21.59
CA GLY A 52 5.63 11.08 -22.06
C GLY A 52 5.40 12.13 -20.95
N ILE A 53 6.20 12.12 -19.88
CA ILE A 53 6.12 13.07 -18.78
C ILE A 53 6.59 14.44 -19.27
N SER A 54 5.81 15.48 -18.97
CA SER A 54 6.17 16.84 -19.35
C SER A 54 7.46 17.28 -18.65
N ALA A 55 8.20 18.24 -19.21
CA ALA A 55 9.43 18.73 -18.58
C ALA A 55 9.18 19.29 -17.16
N ARG A 56 7.98 19.85 -16.90
CA ARG A 56 7.58 20.33 -15.59
C ARG A 56 7.41 19.17 -14.60
N ASP A 57 6.63 18.17 -14.98
CA ASP A 57 6.34 17.01 -14.14
C ASP A 57 7.60 16.15 -13.91
N ALA A 58 8.51 16.11 -14.89
CA ALA A 58 9.80 15.44 -14.77
C ALA A 58 10.70 16.12 -13.71
N ARG A 59 10.68 17.45 -13.62
CA ARG A 59 11.41 18.19 -12.58
C ARG A 59 10.84 17.93 -11.19
N LEU A 60 9.51 17.90 -11.07
CA LEU A 60 8.84 17.56 -9.81
C LEU A 60 9.15 16.12 -9.41
N LEU A 61 9.07 15.18 -10.34
CA LEU A 61 9.43 13.78 -10.12
C LEU A 61 10.89 13.63 -9.70
N ALA A 62 11.82 14.34 -10.36
CA ALA A 62 13.24 14.34 -10.00
C ALA A 62 13.47 14.89 -8.59
N PHE A 63 12.75 15.96 -8.22
CA PHE A 63 12.79 16.49 -6.86
C PHE A 63 12.30 15.47 -5.83
N PHE A 64 11.17 14.81 -6.06
CA PHE A 64 10.65 13.79 -5.15
C PHE A 64 11.55 12.55 -5.07
N ALA A 65 12.11 12.11 -6.20
CA ALA A 65 13.06 11.01 -6.25
C ALA A 65 14.36 11.36 -5.49
N LEU A 66 14.85 12.59 -5.64
CA LEU A 66 16.01 13.08 -4.88
C LEU A 66 15.71 13.13 -3.39
N ALA A 67 14.55 13.66 -2.99
CA ALA A 67 14.13 13.69 -1.59
C ALA A 67 14.06 12.26 -1.01
N ALA A 68 13.48 11.31 -1.75
CA ALA A 68 13.44 9.91 -1.32
C ALA A 68 14.83 9.29 -1.20
N ALA A 69 15.72 9.50 -2.17
CA ALA A 69 17.10 9.05 -2.11
C ALA A 69 17.86 9.65 -0.92
N LEU A 70 17.68 10.95 -0.65
CA LEU A 70 18.31 11.62 0.50
C LEU A 70 17.81 11.06 1.83
N VAL A 71 16.51 10.75 1.95
CA VAL A 71 15.97 10.09 3.14
C VAL A 71 16.58 8.71 3.31
N VAL A 72 16.58 7.88 2.26
CA VAL A 72 17.22 6.56 2.30
C VAL A 72 18.70 6.67 2.69
N LEU A 73 19.45 7.62 2.12
CA LEU A 73 20.86 7.86 2.45
C LEU A 73 21.07 8.36 3.88
N ALA A 74 20.17 9.20 4.41
CA ALA A 74 20.21 9.67 5.78
C ALA A 74 20.06 8.51 6.77
N TYR A 75 19.17 7.56 6.46
CA TYR A 75 18.95 6.34 7.24
C TYR A 75 19.92 5.20 6.91
N ALA A 76 20.68 5.29 5.80
CA ALA A 76 21.70 4.30 5.42
C ALA A 76 22.92 4.30 6.35
N ARG A 77 22.94 5.13 7.41
CA ARG A 77 24.03 5.17 8.39
C ARG A 77 23.87 4.07 9.45
N SER A 78 24.66 3.02 9.32
CA SER A 78 25.44 2.52 10.45
C SER A 78 26.84 3.14 10.34
N LEU A 79 27.14 4.16 11.14
CA LEU A 79 28.51 4.65 11.29
C LEU A 79 29.27 3.67 12.20
N PRO A 80 30.33 2.99 11.74
CA PRO A 80 31.10 2.11 12.60
C PRO A 80 31.68 2.90 13.78
N GLY A 81 31.29 2.56 15.01
CA GLY A 81 31.81 3.17 16.25
C GLY A 81 30.84 3.99 17.08
N MET A 82 29.57 4.15 16.65
CA MET A 82 28.49 4.64 17.52
C MET A 82 27.57 3.48 17.90
N SER A 83 27.00 3.50 19.10
CA SER A 83 25.94 2.55 19.53
C SER A 83 24.68 2.77 18.69
N ALA A 84 24.73 2.30 17.44
CA ALA A 84 23.63 2.36 16.51
C ALA A 84 22.82 1.06 16.64
N ASP A 85 21.49 1.25 16.70
CA ASP A 85 20.48 0.26 16.31
C ASP A 85 20.94 -0.47 15.02
N PRO A 86 20.62 -1.75 14.78
CA PRO A 86 21.31 -2.61 13.79
C PRO A 86 21.18 -2.17 12.31
N GLY A 87 20.71 -0.97 12.03
CA GLY A 87 20.59 -0.43 10.69
C GLY A 87 19.47 -1.12 9.91
N PHE A 88 19.44 -0.81 8.61
CA PHE A 88 18.36 -1.08 7.67
C PHE A 88 17.72 -2.47 7.79
N VAL A 89 16.60 -2.56 8.51
CA VAL A 89 15.53 -3.52 8.21
C VAL A 89 14.60 -2.81 7.22
N PRO A 90 14.09 -3.47 6.16
CA PRO A 90 13.12 -2.89 5.23
C PRO A 90 11.82 -2.50 5.94
N ASP A 91 11.85 -1.37 6.62
CA ASP A 91 10.73 -0.76 7.31
C ASP A 91 10.11 0.29 6.38
N MET A 92 8.81 0.16 6.21
CA MET A 92 7.98 0.97 5.37
C MET A 92 8.09 2.49 5.65
N ARG A 93 8.47 2.89 6.88
CA ARG A 93 8.72 4.29 7.27
C ARG A 93 9.83 4.93 6.44
N TYR A 94 10.87 4.17 6.10
CA TYR A 94 12.01 4.66 5.31
C TYR A 94 11.71 4.69 3.80
N LEU A 95 10.78 3.85 3.35
CA LEU A 95 10.32 3.80 1.96
C LEU A 95 9.17 4.78 1.69
N SER A 96 8.59 5.40 2.72
CA SER A 96 7.46 6.32 2.59
C SER A 96 7.67 7.47 1.61
N PRO A 97 8.86 8.09 1.48
CA PRO A 97 9.07 9.14 0.48
C PRO A 97 9.05 8.62 -0.95
N ALA A 98 9.27 7.32 -1.16
CA ALA A 98 9.23 6.69 -2.47
C ALA A 98 7.79 6.45 -2.98
N TYR A 99 6.77 6.52 -2.12
CA TYR A 99 5.36 6.41 -2.53
C TYR A 99 5.03 7.41 -3.62
N LEU A 100 5.31 8.69 -3.37
CA LEU A 100 4.91 9.77 -4.25
C LEU A 100 5.56 9.68 -5.65
N PRO A 101 6.89 9.55 -5.82
CA PRO A 101 7.49 9.44 -7.14
C PRO A 101 7.02 8.17 -7.87
N LEU A 102 6.91 7.02 -7.19
CA LEU A 102 6.44 5.78 -7.83
C LEU A 102 4.96 5.83 -8.19
N LEU A 103 4.12 6.48 -7.38
CA LEU A 103 2.71 6.69 -7.65
C LEU A 103 2.53 7.51 -8.93
N VAL A 104 3.25 8.63 -9.04
CA VAL A 104 3.24 9.48 -10.24
C VAL A 104 3.63 8.66 -11.47
N ILE A 105 4.74 7.92 -11.42
CA ILE A 105 5.17 7.08 -12.55
C ILE A 105 4.11 6.01 -12.88
N GLY A 106 3.48 5.40 -11.87
CA GLY A 106 2.41 4.42 -12.03
C GLY A 106 1.19 4.99 -12.74
N VAL A 107 0.76 6.19 -12.37
CA VAL A 107 -0.34 6.90 -13.05
C VAL A 107 0.03 7.22 -14.51
N TYR A 108 1.27 7.64 -14.78
CA TYR A 108 1.74 7.82 -16.16
C TYR A 108 1.80 6.51 -16.95
N ALA A 109 2.12 5.38 -16.30
CA ALA A 109 2.07 4.07 -16.93
C ALA A 109 0.64 3.71 -17.36
N LEU A 110 -0.35 3.95 -16.50
CA LEU A 110 -1.76 3.76 -16.83
C LEU A 110 -2.22 4.69 -17.96
N LYS A 111 -1.82 5.96 -17.93
CA LYS A 111 -2.07 6.92 -19.02
C LYS A 111 -1.46 6.43 -20.33
N HIS A 112 -0.23 5.90 -20.30
CA HIS A 112 0.43 5.33 -21.47
C HIS A 112 -0.30 4.11 -22.03
N ALA A 113 -0.92 3.29 -21.18
CA ALA A 113 -1.77 2.18 -21.59
C ALA A 113 -3.15 2.61 -22.13
N GLY A 114 -3.43 3.92 -22.23
CA GLY A 114 -4.65 4.45 -22.82
C GLY A 114 -5.77 4.76 -21.82
N LEU A 115 -5.45 4.86 -20.51
CA LEU A 115 -6.40 5.39 -19.54
C LEU A 115 -6.45 6.93 -19.68
N ASP A 116 -7.46 7.41 -20.40
CA ASP A 116 -7.71 8.82 -20.67
C ASP A 116 -8.52 9.51 -19.56
N ALA A 117 -8.85 10.80 -19.73
CA ALA A 117 -9.56 11.59 -18.73
C ALA A 117 -10.95 11.01 -18.42
N ASP A 118 -11.66 10.53 -19.43
CA ASP A 118 -12.97 9.88 -19.27
C ASP A 118 -12.82 8.56 -18.50
N GLY A 119 -11.81 7.76 -18.83
CA GLY A 119 -11.47 6.54 -18.10
C GLY A 119 -11.10 6.79 -16.64
N VAL A 120 -10.41 7.88 -16.33
CA VAL A 120 -10.13 8.31 -14.94
C VAL A 120 -11.42 8.70 -14.22
N GLY A 121 -12.31 9.44 -14.88
CA GLY A 121 -13.62 9.79 -14.33
C GLY A 121 -14.45 8.55 -13.98
N GLU A 122 -14.49 7.57 -14.88
CA GLU A 122 -15.17 6.29 -14.65
C GLU A 122 -14.51 5.47 -13.53
N ALA A 123 -13.18 5.47 -13.46
CA ALA A 123 -12.45 4.80 -12.39
C ALA A 123 -12.77 5.41 -11.01
N LEU A 124 -12.77 6.74 -10.90
CA LEU A 124 -13.11 7.43 -9.66
C LEU A 124 -14.57 7.20 -9.26
N ARG A 125 -15.49 7.21 -10.23
CA ARG A 125 -16.90 6.89 -9.99
C ARG A 125 -17.06 5.46 -9.49
N THR A 126 -16.40 4.51 -10.14
CA THR A 126 -16.40 3.10 -9.75
C THR A 126 -15.83 2.94 -8.34
N LEU A 127 -14.68 3.57 -8.05
CA LEU A 127 -14.06 3.55 -6.72
C LEU A 127 -14.99 4.13 -5.66
N CYS A 128 -15.71 5.22 -5.96
CA CYS A 128 -16.67 5.82 -5.06
C CYS A 128 -17.79 4.83 -4.69
N TRP A 129 -18.39 4.17 -5.67
CA TRP A 129 -19.42 3.16 -5.40
C TRP A 129 -18.88 1.95 -4.62
N LEU A 130 -17.70 1.46 -5.00
CA LEU A 130 -17.02 0.39 -4.26
C LEU A 130 -16.74 0.79 -2.82
N ALA A 131 -16.29 2.02 -2.58
CA ALA A 131 -16.02 2.52 -1.23
C ALA A 131 -17.29 2.71 -0.39
N VAL A 132 -18.42 3.05 -1.01
CA VAL A 132 -19.68 3.25 -0.28
C VAL A 132 -20.38 1.92 0.03
N ILE A 133 -20.32 0.96 -0.90
CA ILE A 133 -21.07 -0.31 -0.80
C ILE A 133 -20.18 -1.45 -0.32
N ASP A 134 -19.09 -1.70 -1.04
CA ASP A 134 -18.25 -2.88 -0.82
C ASP A 134 -17.32 -2.73 0.37
N LEU A 135 -16.82 -1.53 0.68
CA LEU A 135 -15.93 -1.34 1.83
C LEU A 135 -16.62 -1.70 3.18
N PRO A 136 -17.85 -1.25 3.49
CA PRO A 136 -18.58 -1.74 4.66
C PRO A 136 -18.83 -3.25 4.63
N LEU A 137 -19.15 -3.82 3.46
CA LEU A 137 -19.37 -5.25 3.32
C LEU A 137 -18.09 -6.06 3.58
N ILE A 138 -16.95 -5.62 3.06
CA ILE A 138 -15.63 -6.21 3.31
C ILE A 138 -15.36 -6.21 4.81
N TYR A 139 -15.65 -5.11 5.50
CA TYR A 139 -15.48 -5.03 6.95
C TYR A 139 -16.32 -6.09 7.69
N VAL A 140 -17.58 -6.29 7.30
CA VAL A 140 -18.46 -7.33 7.85
C VAL A 140 -17.93 -8.73 7.53
N VAL A 141 -17.52 -9.00 6.29
CA VAL A 141 -16.98 -10.30 5.87
C VAL A 141 -15.71 -10.63 6.65
N LEU A 142 -14.81 -9.67 6.84
CA LEU A 142 -13.60 -9.85 7.65
C LEU A 142 -13.93 -10.23 9.10
N GLN A 143 -15.00 -9.65 9.67
CA GLN A 143 -15.47 -10.04 11.00
C GLN A 143 -15.95 -11.48 11.05
N VAL A 144 -16.66 -11.94 10.02
CA VAL A 144 -17.18 -13.32 9.96
C VAL A 144 -16.04 -14.32 9.74
N VAL A 145 -15.09 -14.02 8.87
CA VAL A 145 -14.04 -14.97 8.45
C VAL A 145 -12.88 -15.02 9.43
N ALA A 146 -12.46 -13.89 9.98
CA ALA A 146 -11.26 -13.78 10.81
C ALA A 146 -11.52 -13.28 12.24
N GLY A 147 -12.79 -12.98 12.59
CA GLY A 147 -13.19 -12.63 13.95
C GLY A 147 -12.35 -11.50 14.55
N ASN A 148 -11.82 -11.74 15.76
CA ASN A 148 -10.94 -10.80 16.46
C ASN A 148 -9.44 -11.07 16.24
N ASN A 149 -9.06 -11.77 15.16
CA ASN A 149 -7.65 -11.96 14.78
C ASN A 149 -7.21 -10.88 13.78
N PRO A 150 -6.56 -9.77 14.22
CA PRO A 150 -6.24 -8.65 13.35
C PRO A 150 -5.17 -9.04 12.31
N ALA A 151 -4.21 -9.87 12.70
CA ALA A 151 -3.18 -10.40 11.81
C ALA A 151 -3.79 -11.26 10.69
N GLY A 152 -4.80 -12.07 11.02
CA GLY A 152 -5.55 -12.86 10.04
C GLY A 152 -6.31 -12.00 9.02
N GLN A 153 -6.89 -10.89 9.47
CA GLN A 153 -7.58 -9.94 8.58
C GLN A 153 -6.62 -9.23 7.63
N VAL A 154 -5.49 -8.75 8.14
CA VAL A 154 -4.44 -8.13 7.32
C VAL A 154 -3.89 -9.14 6.31
N ALA A 155 -3.57 -10.36 6.74
CA ALA A 155 -3.09 -11.41 5.85
C ALA A 155 -4.11 -11.70 4.72
N PHE A 156 -5.39 -11.83 5.05
CA PHE A 156 -6.45 -12.06 4.06
C PHE A 156 -6.54 -10.94 3.02
N ILE A 157 -6.58 -9.67 3.45
CA ILE A 157 -6.60 -8.52 2.54
C ILE A 157 -5.32 -8.43 1.71
N THR A 158 -4.17 -8.77 2.29
CA THR A 158 -2.88 -8.83 1.57
C THR A 158 -2.92 -9.87 0.46
N THR A 159 -3.43 -11.07 0.74
CA THR A 159 -3.58 -12.14 -0.25
C THR A 159 -4.49 -11.69 -1.39
N LEU A 160 -5.65 -11.11 -1.08
CA LEU A 160 -6.55 -10.59 -2.11
C LEU A 160 -5.87 -9.49 -2.93
N THR A 161 -5.22 -8.54 -2.28
CA THR A 161 -4.48 -7.46 -2.94
C THR A 161 -3.46 -8.04 -3.93
N SER A 162 -2.70 -9.05 -3.52
CA SER A 162 -1.68 -9.69 -4.35
C SER A 162 -2.28 -10.40 -5.57
N VAL A 163 -3.41 -11.11 -5.39
CA VAL A 163 -4.15 -11.77 -6.47
C VAL A 163 -4.68 -10.75 -7.48
N PHE A 164 -5.34 -9.71 -7.01
CA PHE A 164 -5.87 -8.66 -7.88
C PHE A 164 -4.76 -7.85 -8.55
N LEU A 165 -3.64 -7.62 -7.86
CA LEU A 165 -2.47 -6.95 -8.43
C LEU A 165 -1.89 -7.76 -9.59
N ALA A 166 -1.75 -9.08 -9.43
CA ALA A 166 -1.32 -9.97 -10.50
C ALA A 166 -2.32 -9.97 -11.69
N GLY A 167 -3.62 -10.00 -11.41
CA GLY A 167 -4.66 -9.91 -12.43
C GLY A 167 -4.63 -8.59 -13.20
N ALA A 168 -4.48 -7.46 -12.50
CA ALA A 168 -4.37 -6.14 -13.11
C ALA A 168 -3.08 -5.98 -13.90
N ALA A 169 -1.97 -6.59 -13.46
CA ALA A 169 -0.72 -6.64 -14.21
C ALA A 169 -0.86 -7.40 -15.52
N ALA A 170 -1.52 -8.56 -15.50
CA ALA A 170 -1.82 -9.35 -16.69
C ALA A 170 -2.74 -8.57 -17.64
N LEU A 171 -3.78 -7.91 -17.12
CA LEU A 171 -4.66 -7.05 -17.92
C LEU A 171 -3.89 -5.88 -18.54
N TYR A 172 -3.04 -5.20 -17.76
CA TYR A 172 -2.18 -4.12 -18.26
C TYR A 172 -1.27 -4.60 -19.40
N ALA A 173 -0.63 -5.76 -19.26
CA ALA A 173 0.16 -6.36 -20.32
C ALA A 173 -0.69 -6.69 -21.56
N ALA A 174 -1.90 -7.22 -21.38
CA ALA A 174 -2.83 -7.51 -22.47
C ALA A 174 -3.28 -6.24 -23.21
N VAL A 175 -3.50 -5.13 -22.49
CA VAL A 175 -3.81 -3.82 -23.07
C VAL A 175 -2.64 -3.30 -23.90
N LEU A 176 -1.40 -3.36 -23.37
CA LEU A 176 -0.20 -2.96 -24.12
C LEU A 176 0.02 -3.83 -25.37
N ALA A 177 -0.30 -5.12 -25.29
CA ALA A 177 -0.25 -6.05 -26.42
C ALA A 177 -1.46 -5.91 -27.38
N ARG A 178 -2.38 -4.97 -27.12
CA ARG A 178 -3.62 -4.72 -27.88
C ARG A 178 -4.59 -5.90 -27.93
N HIS A 179 -4.49 -6.83 -26.97
CA HIS A 179 -5.43 -7.93 -26.79
C HIS A 179 -6.64 -7.55 -25.93
N ALA A 180 -6.58 -6.42 -25.22
CA ALA A 180 -7.65 -5.94 -24.33
C ALA A 180 -7.89 -4.44 -24.51
N SER A 181 -9.11 -3.99 -24.19
CA SER A 181 -9.45 -2.57 -24.22
C SER A 181 -8.86 -1.83 -23.01
N PRO A 182 -8.26 -0.64 -23.19
CA PRO A 182 -7.82 0.22 -22.09
C PRO A 182 -8.93 0.54 -21.08
N ARG A 183 -10.19 0.55 -21.51
CA ARG A 183 -11.35 0.79 -20.63
C ARG A 183 -11.46 -0.23 -19.50
N LEU A 184 -10.96 -1.44 -19.69
CA LEU A 184 -10.96 -2.46 -18.63
C LEU A 184 -10.07 -2.04 -17.44
N LEU A 185 -9.01 -1.24 -17.68
CA LEU A 185 -8.19 -0.69 -16.60
C LEU A 185 -8.99 0.27 -15.71
N ALA A 186 -9.97 0.98 -16.27
CA ALA A 186 -10.83 1.88 -15.50
C ALA A 186 -11.70 1.13 -14.47
N TYR A 187 -11.94 -0.17 -14.66
CA TYR A 187 -12.66 -1.01 -13.68
C TYR A 187 -11.72 -1.82 -12.78
N ALA A 188 -10.57 -2.26 -13.30
CA ALA A 188 -9.60 -3.04 -12.53
C ALA A 188 -8.84 -2.19 -11.49
N VAL A 189 -8.47 -0.96 -11.86
CA VAL A 189 -7.71 -0.04 -10.98
C VAL A 189 -8.48 0.31 -9.70
N PRO A 190 -9.77 0.69 -9.76
CA PRO A 190 -10.58 0.93 -8.56
C PRO A 190 -10.63 -0.24 -7.60
N VAL A 191 -10.69 -1.47 -8.11
CA VAL A 191 -10.70 -2.67 -7.26
C VAL A 191 -9.38 -2.82 -6.49
N LEU A 192 -8.24 -2.51 -7.12
CA LEU A 192 -6.96 -2.47 -6.39
C LEU A 192 -6.96 -1.41 -5.29
N MET A 193 -7.47 -0.21 -5.61
CA MET A 193 -7.54 0.89 -4.65
C MET A 193 -8.50 0.58 -3.51
N LEU A 194 -9.60 -0.14 -3.76
CA LEU A 194 -10.52 -0.62 -2.74
C LEU A 194 -9.80 -1.48 -1.70
N PHE A 195 -8.89 -2.36 -2.11
CA PHE A 195 -8.15 -3.18 -1.15
C PHE A 195 -7.16 -2.37 -0.30
N SER A 196 -6.58 -1.30 -0.84
CA SER A 196 -5.82 -0.33 -0.04
C SER A 196 -6.69 0.39 0.98
N LEU A 197 -7.91 0.78 0.59
CA LEU A 197 -8.89 1.38 1.51
C LEU A 197 -9.36 0.38 2.57
N ALA A 198 -9.58 -0.89 2.19
CA ALA A 198 -9.94 -1.95 3.12
C ALA A 198 -8.82 -2.23 4.12
N TRP A 199 -7.57 -2.28 3.66
CA TRP A 199 -6.41 -2.39 4.54
C TRP A 199 -6.34 -1.19 5.50
N LEU A 200 -6.49 0.04 4.99
CA LEU A 200 -6.52 1.25 5.81
C LEU A 200 -7.63 1.17 6.85
N ALA A 201 -8.84 0.73 6.48
CA ALA A 201 -9.95 0.58 7.40
C ALA A 201 -9.65 -0.45 8.52
N VAL A 202 -8.98 -1.56 8.20
CA VAL A 202 -8.56 -2.55 9.19
C VAL A 202 -7.53 -1.95 10.15
N VAL A 203 -6.49 -1.31 9.62
CA VAL A 203 -5.40 -0.76 10.45
C VAL A 203 -5.88 0.43 11.28
N ASP A 204 -6.54 1.40 10.66
CA ASP A 204 -6.98 2.62 11.36
C ASP A 204 -8.11 2.33 12.35
N PHE A 205 -9.09 1.47 12.04
CA PHE A 205 -10.22 1.26 12.96
C PHE A 205 -10.05 0.11 13.94
N ARG A 206 -9.25 -0.92 13.64
CA ARG A 206 -9.10 -2.10 14.52
C ARG A 206 -7.73 -2.24 15.16
N PHE A 207 -6.67 -1.80 14.49
CA PHE A 207 -5.34 -1.80 15.09
C PHE A 207 -5.12 -0.56 15.96
N ALA A 208 -5.72 0.59 15.67
CA ALA A 208 -5.65 1.76 16.55
C ALA A 208 -6.26 1.48 17.93
N THR A 209 -7.36 0.71 18.01
CA THR A 209 -7.94 0.26 19.29
C THR A 209 -7.06 -0.77 20.01
N SER A 210 -6.12 -1.40 19.29
CA SER A 210 -5.14 -2.35 19.82
C SER A 210 -3.76 -1.72 20.05
N CYS A 211 -3.62 -0.39 19.82
CA CYS A 211 -2.38 0.40 19.95
C CYS A 211 -1.16 -0.16 19.19
N TRP A 212 -1.38 -0.87 18.08
CA TRP A 212 -0.32 -1.66 17.43
C TRP A 212 0.60 -0.86 16.50
N GLU A 213 0.08 0.18 15.84
CA GLU A 213 0.88 1.16 15.12
C GLU A 213 0.55 2.56 15.65
N GLY A 214 1.58 3.32 16.02
CA GLY A 214 1.48 4.67 16.57
C GLY A 214 1.05 5.74 15.58
N TYR A 215 0.08 5.46 14.70
CA TYR A 215 -0.54 6.47 13.84
C TYR A 215 -1.50 7.32 14.68
N HIS A 216 -0.91 8.17 15.52
CA HIS A 216 -1.59 8.93 16.57
C HIS A 216 -2.58 9.98 16.06
N PHE A 217 -2.56 10.31 14.76
CA PHE A 217 -3.40 11.37 14.21
C PHE A 217 -4.89 11.00 14.22
N TRP A 218 -5.24 9.74 13.96
CA TRP A 218 -6.63 9.32 13.81
C TRP A 218 -7.26 8.76 15.10
N ILE A 219 -6.46 8.51 16.14
CA ILE A 219 -6.92 7.90 17.40
C ILE A 219 -8.20 8.55 17.96
N PRO A 220 -8.30 9.90 18.09
CA PRO A 220 -9.49 10.50 18.68
C PRO A 220 -10.78 10.25 17.87
N VAL A 221 -10.67 10.26 16.54
CA VAL A 221 -11.80 10.03 15.64
C VAL A 221 -12.20 8.56 15.66
N VAL A 222 -11.20 7.66 15.64
CA VAL A 222 -11.42 6.22 15.68
C VAL A 222 -12.05 5.79 17.01
N GLU A 223 -11.57 6.29 18.14
CA GLU A 223 -12.16 5.99 19.46
C GLU A 223 -13.62 6.42 19.54
N TYR A 224 -13.96 7.59 18.99
CA TYR A 224 -15.34 8.07 18.94
C TYR A 224 -16.24 7.18 18.08
N ILE A 225 -15.78 6.77 16.90
CA ILE A 225 -16.50 5.86 16.03
C ILE A 225 -16.63 4.48 16.67
N TRP A 226 -15.58 4.01 17.35
CA TRP A 226 -15.59 2.74 18.08
C TRP A 226 -16.61 2.76 19.21
N TYR A 227 -16.69 3.85 19.98
CA TYR A 227 -17.72 4.02 21.00
C TYR A 227 -19.13 3.89 20.41
N ILE A 228 -19.40 4.51 19.26
CA ILE A 228 -20.67 4.37 18.54
C ILE A 228 -20.88 2.92 18.09
N GLN A 229 -19.88 2.29 17.48
CA GLN A 229 -19.97 0.90 17.02
C GLN A 229 -20.24 -0.07 18.16
N TYR A 230 -19.55 0.05 19.29
CA TYR A 230 -19.77 -0.78 20.48
C TYR A 230 -21.18 -0.60 21.07
N THR A 231 -21.72 0.62 20.97
CA THR A 231 -23.10 0.91 21.42
C THR A 231 -24.15 0.25 20.50
N ILE A 232 -23.86 0.11 19.20
CA ILE A 232 -24.79 -0.46 18.20
C ILE A 232 -24.62 -1.99 18.08
N PHE A 233 -23.39 -2.47 18.15
CA PHE A 233 -22.98 -3.87 18.04
C PHE A 233 -22.17 -4.25 19.30
N PRO A 234 -22.83 -4.43 20.46
CA PRO A 234 -22.14 -4.89 21.65
C PRO A 234 -21.55 -6.28 21.39
N LEU A 235 -20.24 -6.40 21.65
CA LEU A 235 -19.50 -7.66 21.59
C LEU A 235 -19.99 -8.67 22.63
#